data_AF-A0A7R9UU49-F1
#
_entry.id   AF-A0A7R9UU49-F1
#
_cell.length_a   1.000
_cell.length_b   1.000
_cell.length_c   1.000
_cell.angle_alpha   90.00
_cell.angle_beta   90.00
_cell.angle_gamma   90.00
#
_symmetry.space_group_name_H-M   'P 1'
#
loop_
_entity.id
_entity.type
_entity.pdbx_description
1 polymer ?
#
loop_
_entity_poly.entity_id
_entity_poly.type
_entity_poly.pdbx_seq_one_letter_code
_entity_poly.pdbx_strand_id
1 'polypeptide(L)'
;ALAYLDQVKLKFENQPHIYNQFLDIMKEFKAQAIDTPGVIQRVLTLFAGHNPLILGFNTFLPPGYRIELINDATAQPGATRERVHVLYPPPIAECGGPVHAQLTGAF
;
A
#
# COMPACT_ATOMS: atom_id res chain seq x y z
N ALA A 1 -12.10 -7.42 4.09
CA ALA A 1 -12.15 -5.96 3.93
C ALA A 1 -12.81 -5.25 5.13
N LEU A 2 -14.08 -5.55 5.45
CA LEU A 2 -14.82 -4.86 6.52
C LEU A 2 -14.12 -4.89 7.89
N ALA A 3 -13.49 -6.02 8.24
CA ALA A 3 -12.75 -6.18 9.48
C ALA A 3 -11.60 -5.17 9.67
N TYR A 4 -10.98 -4.67 8.59
CA TYR A 4 -9.93 -3.65 8.69
C TYR A 4 -10.50 -2.27 9.04
N LEU A 5 -11.64 -1.90 8.44
CA LEU A 5 -12.35 -0.65 8.79
C LEU A 5 -12.77 -0.65 10.26
N ASP A 6 -13.23 -1.80 10.76
CA ASP A 6 -13.59 -1.97 12.17
C ASP A 6 -12.38 -1.77 13.09
N GLN A 7 -11.22 -2.35 12.75
CA GLN A 7 -9.97 -2.15 13.50
C GLN A 7 -9.53 -0.68 13.52
N VAL A 8 -9.57 0.02 12.38
CA VAL A 8 -9.24 1.46 12.33
C VAL A 8 -10.21 2.26 13.20
N LYS A 9 -11.52 1.95 13.12
CA LYS A 9 -12.55 2.64 13.89
C LYS A 9 -12.38 2.42 15.40
N LEU A 10 -12.09 1.19 15.83
CA LEU A 10 -11.83 0.87 17.24
C LEU A 10 -10.55 1.54 17.73
N LYS A 11 -9.47 1.52 16.94
CA LYS A 11 -8.18 2.12 17.34
C LYS A 11 -8.25 3.64 17.43
N PHE A 12 -9.03 4.29 16.57
CA PHE A 12 -9.20 5.74 16.54
C PHE A 12 -10.60 6.18 16.98
N GLU A 13 -11.23 5.46 17.92
CA GLU A 13 -12.58 5.80 18.39
C GLU A 13 -12.65 7.23 18.98
N ASN A 14 -11.58 7.65 19.66
CA ASN A 14 -11.41 8.98 20.24
C ASN A 14 -10.93 10.01 19.21
N GLN A 15 -10.61 9.59 17.99
CA GLN A 15 -10.02 10.42 16.93
C GLN A 15 -10.77 10.23 15.61
N PRO A 16 -12.05 10.67 15.53
CA PRO A 16 -12.88 10.46 14.34
C PRO A 16 -12.32 11.14 13.09
N HIS A 17 -11.47 12.16 13.24
CA HIS A 17 -10.81 12.84 12.13
C HIS A 17 -9.85 11.91 11.36
N ILE A 18 -9.20 10.96 12.03
CA ILE A 18 -8.32 9.96 11.39
C ILE A 18 -9.14 9.03 10.50
N TYR A 19 -10.27 8.52 11.01
CA TYR A 19 -11.17 7.68 10.21
C TYR A 19 -11.73 8.44 9.01
N ASN A 20 -12.10 9.71 9.16
CA ASN A 20 -12.56 10.54 8.05
C ASN A 20 -11.46 10.78 7.00
N GLN A 21 -10.23 11.08 7.41
CA GLN A 21 -9.09 11.21 6.48
C GLN A 21 -8.82 9.90 5.72
N PHE A 22 -8.90 8.75 6.39
CA PHE A 22 -8.76 7.46 5.72
C PHE A 22 -9.81 7.29 4.62
N LEU A 23 -11.08 7.65 4.90
CA LEU A 23 -12.13 7.59 3.89
C LEU A 23 -11.88 8.56 2.73
N ASP A 24 -11.32 9.73 3.00
CA ASP A 24 -10.99 10.72 1.96
C ASP A 24 -9.91 10.20 1.01
N ILE A 25 -8.83 9.65 1.56
CA ILE A 25 -7.76 8.97 0.80
C ILE A 25 -8.33 7.84 -0.07
N MET A 26 -9.25 7.03 0.48
CA MET A 26 -9.91 5.97 -0.28
C MET A 26 -10.81 6.51 -1.40
N LYS A 27 -11.44 7.67 -1.22
CA LYS A 27 -12.21 8.34 -2.29
C LYS A 27 -11.30 8.86 -3.38
N GLU A 28 -10.20 9.52 -3.03
CA GLU A 28 -9.22 10.01 -4.01
C GLU A 28 -8.66 8.86 -4.85
N PHE A 29 -8.34 7.72 -4.23
CA PHE A 29 -7.90 6.53 -4.94
C PHE A 29 -8.98 5.97 -5.88
N LYS A 30 -10.25 5.89 -5.41
CA LYS A 30 -11.38 5.48 -6.26
C LYS A 30 -11.67 6.45 -7.40
N ALA A 31 -11.42 7.74 -7.19
CA ALA A 31 -11.55 8.79 -8.20
C ALA A 31 -10.35 8.84 -9.16
N GLN A 32 -9.35 7.96 -8.99
CA GLN A 32 -8.10 7.96 -9.74
C GLN A 32 -7.32 9.29 -9.62
N ALA A 33 -7.56 10.05 -8.54
CA ALA A 33 -6.82 11.28 -8.25
C ALA A 33 -5.44 10.99 -7.68
N ILE A 34 -5.28 9.84 -7.02
CA ILE A 34 -4.00 9.31 -6.53
C ILE A 34 -3.83 7.86 -6.97
N ASP A 35 -2.60 7.48 -7.35
CA ASP A 35 -2.26 6.11 -7.71
C ASP A 35 -2.00 5.23 -6.47
N THR A 36 -1.77 3.93 -6.70
CA THR A 36 -1.34 2.96 -5.68
C THR A 36 -0.15 3.44 -4.82
N PRO A 37 0.95 3.99 -5.36
CA PRO A 37 2.00 4.62 -4.53
C PRO A 37 1.47 5.77 -3.66
N GLY A 38 0.58 6.60 -4.19
CA GLY A 38 0.05 7.78 -3.52
C GLY A 38 -0.85 7.41 -2.33
N VAL A 39 -1.77 6.47 -2.53
CA VAL A 39 -2.64 5.96 -1.46
C VAL A 39 -1.81 5.31 -0.34
N ILE A 40 -0.75 4.57 -0.68
CA ILE A 40 0.14 3.96 0.31
C ILE A 40 0.82 5.04 1.15
N GLN A 41 1.49 6.02 0.55
CA GLN A 41 2.18 7.09 1.27
C GLN A 41 1.26 7.85 2.24
N ARG A 42 0.01 8.11 1.82
CA ARG A 42 -0.99 8.76 2.66
C ARG A 42 -1.41 7.87 3.84
N VAL A 43 -1.64 6.58 3.62
CA VAL A 43 -1.96 5.61 4.67
C VAL A 43 -0.81 5.44 5.67
N LEU A 44 0.45 5.42 5.18
CA LEU A 44 1.65 5.37 6.03
C LEU A 44 1.75 6.56 6.96
N THR A 45 1.46 7.76 6.44
CA THR A 45 1.50 9.00 7.21
C THR A 45 0.34 9.06 8.21
N LEU A 46 -0.86 8.67 7.77
CA LEU A 46 -2.07 8.72 8.61
C LEU A 46 -1.98 7.76 9.80
N PHE A 47 -1.42 6.58 9.60
CA PHE A 47 -1.24 5.56 10.63
C PHE A 47 0.21 5.49 11.14
N ALA A 48 0.98 6.58 11.02
CA ALA A 48 2.33 6.64 11.54
C ALA A 48 2.35 6.30 13.04
N GLY A 49 3.24 5.37 13.44
CA GLY A 49 3.27 4.82 14.81
C GLY A 49 2.28 3.68 15.08
N HIS A 50 1.42 3.33 14.10
CA HIS A 50 0.47 2.22 14.17
C HIS A 50 0.81 1.14 13.13
N ASN A 51 1.98 0.53 13.33
CA ASN A 51 2.52 -0.60 12.57
C ASN A 51 1.49 -1.70 12.19
N PRO A 52 0.62 -2.20 13.10
CA PRO A 52 -0.32 -3.26 12.73
C PRO A 52 -1.38 -2.81 11.70
N LEU A 53 -1.79 -1.53 11.72
CA LEU A 53 -2.72 -1.01 10.74
C LEU A 53 -2.03 -0.85 9.38
N ILE A 54 -0.84 -0.26 9.38
CA ILE A 54 -0.01 -0.14 8.17
C ILE A 54 0.20 -1.50 7.49
N LEU A 55 0.60 -2.51 8.26
CA LEU A 55 0.82 -3.87 7.75
C LEU A 55 -0.48 -4.55 7.32
N GLY A 56 -1.59 -4.29 8.01
CA GLY A 56 -2.92 -4.77 7.63
C GLY A 56 -3.38 -4.26 6.26
N PHE A 57 -2.86 -3.10 5.82
CA PHE A 57 -3.17 -2.56 4.49
C PHE A 57 -2.63 -3.43 3.35
N ASN A 58 -1.63 -4.29 3.59
CA ASN A 58 -1.11 -5.22 2.59
C ASN A 58 -2.18 -6.12 1.96
N THR A 59 -3.25 -6.46 2.69
CA THR A 59 -4.33 -7.30 2.15
C THR A 59 -5.18 -6.60 1.10
N PHE A 60 -5.03 -5.27 0.97
CA PHE A 60 -5.72 -4.42 0.00
C PHE A 60 -4.81 -4.02 -1.16
N LEU A 61 -3.53 -4.35 -1.10
CA LEU A 61 -2.59 -4.04 -2.15
C LEU A 61 -2.64 -5.11 -3.26
N PRO A 62 -2.55 -4.70 -4.54
CA PRO A 62 -2.43 -5.65 -5.63
C PRO A 62 -1.12 -6.44 -5.53
N PRO A 63 -1.07 -7.66 -6.12
CA PRO A 63 0.12 -8.50 -6.09
C PRO A 63 1.32 -7.74 -6.67
N GLY A 64 2.42 -7.75 -5.92
CA GLY A 64 3.66 -7.03 -6.26
C GLY A 64 3.87 -5.75 -5.45
N TYR A 65 2.83 -5.17 -4.85
CA TYR A 65 2.97 -4.09 -3.87
C TYR A 65 2.93 -4.67 -2.46
N ARG A 66 3.98 -4.42 -1.68
CA ARG A 66 4.04 -4.86 -0.28
C ARG A 66 4.67 -3.81 0.60
N ILE A 67 4.05 -3.56 1.74
CA ILE A 67 4.54 -2.71 2.81
C ILE A 67 5.22 -3.61 3.84
N GLU A 68 6.48 -3.34 4.11
CA GLU A 68 7.29 -4.04 5.10
C GLU A 68 7.92 -3.06 6.09
N LEU A 69 8.05 -3.50 7.34
CA LEU A 69 8.76 -2.74 8.37
C LEU A 69 10.20 -3.23 8.39
N ILE A 70 11.13 -2.34 8.10
CA ILE A 70 12.56 -2.64 8.23
C ILE A 70 12.96 -2.24 9.65
N ASN A 71 13.20 -3.25 10.48
CA ASN A 71 13.98 -3.05 11.69
C ASN A 71 15.44 -3.07 11.27
N ASP A 72 16.09 -1.91 11.24
CA ASP A 72 17.54 -1.75 11.12
C ASP A 72 18.24 -2.33 12.37
N ALA A 73 18.09 -3.63 12.61
CA ALA A 73 18.84 -4.37 13.64
C ALA A 73 20.17 -4.89 13.09
N THR A 74 20.34 -4.91 11.77
CA THR A 74 21.51 -5.51 11.09
C THR A 74 22.46 -4.51 10.46
N ALA A 75 22.12 -3.22 10.42
CA ALA A 75 22.98 -2.17 9.88
C ALA A 75 22.96 -0.92 10.78
N GLN A 76 24.02 -0.76 11.59
CA GLN A 76 24.36 0.42 12.40
C GLN A 76 23.81 0.46 13.86
N PRO A 77 24.69 0.37 14.87
CA PRO A 77 24.32 0.63 16.26
C PRO A 77 24.12 2.15 16.47
N GLY A 78 22.87 2.62 16.50
CA GLY A 78 22.58 3.99 16.95
C GLY A 78 21.35 4.70 16.39
N ALA A 79 20.62 4.13 15.42
CA ALA A 79 19.44 4.78 14.85
C ALA A 79 18.18 3.91 15.00
N THR A 80 17.55 3.95 16.17
CA THR A 80 16.22 3.37 16.42
C THR A 80 15.14 4.17 15.69
N ARG A 81 15.05 3.99 14.37
CA ARG A 81 13.98 4.60 13.59
C ARG A 81 13.40 3.55 12.66
N GLU A 82 12.31 2.94 13.11
CA GLU A 82 11.50 2.03 12.31
C GLU A 82 11.13 2.73 11.00
N ARG A 83 11.60 2.18 9.87
CA ARG A 83 11.30 2.71 8.53
C ARG A 83 10.37 1.74 7.82
N VAL A 84 9.29 2.30 7.25
CA VAL A 84 8.39 1.55 6.41
C VAL A 84 8.91 1.57 4.98
N HIS A 85 9.14 0.39 4.39
CA HIS A 85 9.57 0.24 3.01
C HIS A 85 8.44 -0.34 2.17
N VAL A 86 8.20 0.27 1.00
CA VAL A 86 7.21 -0.19 0.04
C VAL A 86 7.97 -0.88 -1.08
N LEU A 87 7.85 -2.20 -1.16
CA LEU A 87 8.30 -2.95 -2.31
C LEU A 87 7.35 -2.64 -3.47
N TYR A 88 7.86 -1.91 -4.45
CA TYR A 88 7.19 -1.69 -5.72
C TYR A 88 7.35 -2.95 -6.59
N PRO A 89 6.32 -3.39 -7.33
CA PRO A 89 6.57 -4.35 -8.40
C PRO A 89 7.53 -3.69 -9.39
N PRO A 90 8.45 -4.47 -10.00
CA PRO A 90 9.20 -3.95 -11.12
C PRO A 90 8.21 -3.34 -12.12
N PRO A 91 8.50 -2.18 -12.73
CA PRO A 91 7.72 -1.76 -13.89
C PRO A 91 7.71 -2.99 -14.79
N ILE A 92 6.51 -3.53 -15.09
CA ILE A 92 6.38 -4.48 -16.17
C ILE A 92 7.13 -3.78 -17.30
N ALA A 93 8.27 -4.35 -17.71
CA ALA A 93 8.93 -3.83 -18.87
C ALA A 93 7.83 -3.83 -19.91
N GLU A 94 7.44 -2.63 -20.35
CA GLU A 94 6.69 -2.43 -21.58
C GLU A 94 7.67 -2.83 -22.69
N CYS A 95 8.05 -4.12 -22.69
CA CYS A 95 8.68 -4.78 -23.79
C CYS A 95 7.57 -4.80 -24.82
N GLY A 96 7.54 -3.73 -25.63
CA GLY A 96 6.98 -3.72 -26.95
C GLY A 96 7.56 -4.89 -27.73
N GLY A 97 6.97 -6.06 -27.54
CA GLY A 97 6.97 -7.11 -28.52
C GLY A 97 5.94 -6.71 -29.59
N PRO A 98 6.26 -6.84 -30.88
CA PRO A 98 5.28 -6.58 -31.92
C PRO A 98 4.05 -7.47 -31.70
N VAL A 99 2.87 -6.87 -31.69
CA VAL A 99 1.58 -7.55 -31.78
C VAL A 99 1.43 -8.20 -33.16
N HIS A 100 2.24 -9.22 -33.44
CA HIS A 100 2.16 -10.00 -34.67
C HIS A 100 2.53 -11.45 -34.38
N ALA A 101 1.76 -12.09 -33.50
CA ALA A 101 1.68 -13.55 -33.43
C ALA A 101 0.40 -13.99 -34.14
N GLN A 102 0.53 -14.02 -35.46
CA GLN A 102 -0.11 -14.90 -36.44
C GLN A 102 -1.28 -15.78 -35.95
N LEU A 103 -2.45 -15.50 -36.54
CA LEU A 103 -3.54 -16.46 -36.70
C LEU A 103 -3.00 -17.73 -37.39
N THR A 104 -2.80 -18.80 -36.62
CA THR A 104 -2.87 -20.19 -37.09
C THR A 104 -3.24 -21.02 -35.87
N GLY A 105 -4.45 -21.55 -35.79
CA GLY A 105 -4.88 -22.62 -36.67
C GLY A 105 -4.45 -23.94 -36.02
N ALA A 106 -5.28 -24.45 -35.12
CA ALA A 106 -5.30 -25.85 -34.78
C ALA A 106 -6.77 -26.29 -34.81
N PHE A 107 -7.05 -27.12 -35.81
CA PHE A 107 -8.24 -27.95 -35.94
C PHE A 107 -8.43 -28.81 -34.69
#